data_AF-K1ZHB9-F1
#
_entry.id   AF-K1ZHB9-F1
#
_cell.length_a   1.000
_cell.length_b   1.000
_cell.length_c   1.000
_cell.angle_alpha   90.00
_cell.angle_beta   90.00
_cell.angle_gamma   90.00
#
_symmetry.space_group_name_H-M   'P 1'
#
loop_
_entity.id
_entity.type
_entity.pdbx_description
1 polymer ?
#
loop_
_entity_poly.entity_id
_entity_poly.type
_entity_poly.pdbx_seq_one_letter_code
_entity_poly.pdbx_strand_id
1 'polypeptide(L)'
;RLVYQPLVWGLFGLRNYDYQCGAKLFKRSDIEKITPHLTVTQWAFDVELLFLCKQFGCSIKEWPTVWHDQADSKLKLRSGFRMLGSLFAVRWRHSWLGKKLSSQIKE
;
A
#
# COMPACT_ATOMS: atom_id res chain seq x y z
N ARG A 1 8.09 5.66 -12.06
CA ARG A 1 6.72 5.19 -12.39
C ARG A 1 6.73 3.88 -13.19
N LEU A 2 7.46 3.80 -14.31
CA LEU A 2 7.46 2.65 -15.24
C LEU A 2 7.77 1.27 -14.62
N VAL A 3 8.62 1.20 -13.58
CA VAL A 3 8.98 -0.08 -12.93
C VAL A 3 8.09 -0.40 -11.73
N TYR A 4 7.83 0.58 -10.86
CA TYR A 4 7.14 0.36 -9.59
C TYR A 4 5.64 0.08 -9.75
N GLN A 5 4.97 0.79 -10.66
CA GLN A 5 3.53 0.65 -10.85
C GLN A 5 3.11 -0.78 -11.26
N PRO A 6 3.69 -1.39 -12.32
CA PRO A 6 3.34 -2.76 -12.68
C PRO A 6 3.72 -3.77 -11.60
N LEU A 7 4.81 -3.56 -10.86
CA LEU A 7 5.19 -4.41 -9.73
C LEU A 7 4.15 -4.35 -8.60
N VAL A 8 3.69 -3.16 -8.23
CA VAL A 8 2.68 -2.99 -7.19
C VAL A 8 1.36 -3.63 -7.62
N TRP A 9 0.96 -3.42 -8.87
CA TRP A 9 -0.26 -4.03 -9.43
C TRP A 9 -0.17 -5.56 -9.46
N GLY A 10 0.98 -6.13 -9.88
CA GLY A 10 1.17 -7.58 -9.93
C GLY A 10 1.28 -8.23 -8.56
N LEU A 11 2.04 -7.64 -7.63
CA LEU A 11 2.30 -8.25 -6.32
C LEU A 11 1.14 -8.10 -5.35
N PHE A 12 0.41 -6.97 -5.41
CA PHE A 12 -0.63 -6.61 -4.43
C PHE A 12 -2.02 -6.51 -5.04
N GLY A 13 -2.15 -6.57 -6.37
CA GLY A 13 -3.44 -6.45 -7.07
C GLY A 13 -4.10 -5.08 -6.90
N LEU A 14 -3.35 -4.05 -6.51
CA LEU A 14 -3.86 -2.69 -6.40
C LEU A 14 -4.06 -2.13 -7.82
N ARG A 15 -5.11 -1.36 -8.05
CA ARG A 15 -5.40 -0.71 -9.35
C ARG A 15 -5.48 0.81 -9.24
N ASN A 16 -5.04 1.35 -8.11
CA ASN A 16 -5.00 2.78 -7.84
C ASN A 16 -3.99 3.48 -8.75
N TYR A 17 -4.36 4.64 -9.25
CA TYR A 17 -3.52 5.51 -10.06
C TYR A 17 -2.39 6.15 -9.25
N ASP A 18 -2.71 6.59 -8.03
CA ASP A 18 -1.75 7.18 -7.08
C ASP A 18 -1.85 6.52 -5.70
N TYR A 19 -1.02 5.51 -5.49
CA TYR A 19 -0.94 4.80 -4.22
C TYR A 19 -0.10 5.51 -3.16
N GLN A 20 0.73 6.51 -3.53
CA GLN A 20 1.66 7.22 -2.63
C GLN A 20 1.20 8.64 -2.28
N CYS A 21 -0.02 9.02 -2.66
CA CYS A 21 -0.61 10.28 -2.26
C CYS A 21 -0.68 10.37 -0.72
N GLY A 22 -0.22 11.49 -0.15
CA GLY A 22 -0.23 11.72 1.29
C GLY A 22 -1.62 11.97 1.89
N ALA A 23 -2.59 12.41 1.09
CA ALA A 23 -3.95 12.63 1.57
C ALA A 23 -4.79 11.35 1.45
N LYS A 24 -5.19 10.79 2.58
CA LYS A 24 -6.05 9.60 2.65
C LYS A 24 -7.08 9.78 3.77
N LEU A 25 -8.35 9.50 3.46
CA LEU A 25 -9.44 9.51 4.42
C LEU A 25 -9.90 8.07 4.67
N PHE A 26 -10.15 7.75 5.93
CA PHE A 26 -10.54 6.40 6.36
C PHE A 26 -11.78 6.46 7.24
N LYS A 27 -12.63 5.42 7.14
CA LYS A 27 -13.60 5.15 8.19
C LYS A 27 -12.84 4.63 9.41
N ARG A 28 -13.24 5.10 10.60
CA ARG A 28 -12.64 4.68 11.87
C ARG A 28 -12.65 3.16 12.04
N SER A 29 -13.76 2.52 11.71
CA SER A 29 -13.92 1.05 11.78
C SER A 29 -12.93 0.28 10.91
N ASP A 30 -12.51 0.87 9.79
CA ASP A 30 -11.64 0.20 8.83
C ASP A 30 -10.18 0.35 9.26
N ILE A 31 -9.78 1.55 9.68
CA ILE A 31 -8.41 1.80 10.13
C ILE A 31 -8.09 1.05 11.44
N GLU A 32 -9.04 0.95 12.37
CA GLU A 32 -8.87 0.18 13.61
C GLU A 32 -8.68 -1.33 13.33
N LYS A 33 -9.31 -1.87 12.29
CA LYS A 33 -9.10 -3.25 11.85
C LYS A 33 -7.73 -3.45 11.20
N ILE A 34 -7.24 -2.47 10.44
CA ILE A 34 -6.03 -2.60 9.63
C ILE A 34 -4.77 -2.32 10.45
N THR A 35 -4.81 -1.33 11.34
CA THR A 35 -3.63 -0.82 12.06
C THR A 35 -2.85 -1.90 12.81
N PRO A 36 -3.48 -2.87 13.49
CA PRO A 36 -2.76 -3.97 14.17
C PRO A 36 -1.93 -4.86 13.24
N HIS A 37 -2.21 -4.84 11.93
CA HIS A 37 -1.54 -5.65 10.93
C HIS A 37 -0.52 -4.87 10.08
N LEU A 38 -0.41 -3.55 10.28
CA LEU A 38 0.61 -2.73 9.64
C LEU A 38 1.97 -3.03 10.26
N THR A 39 2.98 -3.23 9.43
CA THR A 39 4.32 -3.63 9.88
C THR A 39 5.45 -2.77 9.30
N VAL A 40 5.16 -1.95 8.30
CA VAL A 40 6.10 -1.09 7.61
C VAL A 40 5.74 0.36 7.85
N THR A 41 6.65 1.15 8.39
CA THR A 41 6.45 2.60 8.64
C THR A 41 7.21 3.50 7.66
N GLN A 42 7.83 2.91 6.63
CA GLN A 42 8.73 3.59 5.70
C GLN A 42 8.17 3.55 4.27
N TRP A 43 9.05 3.53 3.26
CA TRP A 43 8.74 3.64 1.82
C TRP A 43 7.60 2.76 1.27
N ALA A 44 7.28 1.63 1.90
CA ALA A 44 6.21 0.74 1.47
C ALA A 44 4.96 0.76 2.38
N PHE A 45 4.90 1.68 3.35
CA PHE A 45 3.74 1.85 4.25
C PHE A 45 2.44 1.99 3.46
N ASP A 46 2.42 2.91 2.49
CA ASP A 46 1.23 3.18 1.69
C ASP A 46 0.74 1.97 0.89
N VAL A 47 1.68 1.16 0.41
CA VAL A 47 1.37 -0.06 -0.35
C VAL A 47 0.85 -1.14 0.57
N GLU A 48 1.45 -1.33 1.74
CA GLU A 48 0.96 -2.27 2.76
C GLU A 48 -0.43 -1.87 3.25
N LEU A 49 -0.65 -0.58 3.50
CA LEU A 49 -1.93 -0.03 3.93
C LEU A 49 -3.04 -0.33 2.92
N LEU A 50 -2.84 0.01 1.64
CA LEU A 50 -3.83 -0.25 0.60
C LEU A 50 -4.02 -1.74 0.34
N PHE A 51 -2.96 -2.54 0.44
CA PHE A 51 -3.05 -3.99 0.34
C PHE A 51 -3.91 -4.58 1.46
N LEU A 52 -3.69 -4.17 2.71
CA LEU A 52 -4.50 -4.60 3.84
C LEU A 52 -5.95 -4.11 3.72
N CYS A 53 -6.19 -2.85 3.35
CA CYS A 53 -7.54 -2.36 3.03
C CYS A 53 -8.27 -3.32 2.09
N LYS A 54 -7.61 -3.72 1.00
CA LYS A 54 -8.18 -4.66 0.03
C LYS A 54 -8.43 -6.05 0.64
N GLN A 55 -7.49 -6.57 1.43
CA GLN A 55 -7.63 -7.88 2.09
C GLN A 55 -8.76 -7.91 3.12
N PHE A 56 -9.00 -6.81 3.83
CA PHE A 56 -10.11 -6.66 4.77
C PHE A 56 -11.44 -6.26 4.11
N GLY A 57 -11.50 -6.21 2.77
CA GLY A 57 -12.72 -5.92 2.01
C GLY A 57 -13.13 -4.45 2.03
N CYS A 58 -12.23 -3.51 2.37
CA CYS A 58 -12.51 -2.09 2.34
C CYS A 58 -12.69 -1.60 0.89
N SER A 59 -13.65 -0.69 0.69
CA SER A 59 -13.83 0.01 -0.58
C SER A 59 -12.84 1.18 -0.67
N ILE A 60 -12.05 1.21 -1.74
CA ILE A 60 -11.07 2.28 -2.00
C ILE A 60 -11.56 3.09 -3.20
N LYS A 61 -11.72 4.41 -3.01
CA LYS A 61 -12.09 5.35 -4.07
C LYS A 61 -11.04 6.44 -4.19
N GLU A 62 -10.57 6.68 -5.41
CA GLU A 62 -9.70 7.81 -5.72
C GLU A 62 -10.55 9.02 -6.08
N TRP A 63 -10.23 10.18 -5.51
CA TRP A 63 -10.86 11.45 -5.85
C TRP A 63 -9.79 12.38 -6.44
N PRO A 64 -9.99 12.91 -7.66
CA PRO A 64 -9.01 13.79 -8.27
C PRO A 64 -8.98 15.12 -7.51
N THR A 65 -7.78 15.52 -7.09
CA THR A 65 -7.52 16.79 -6.41
C THR A 65 -6.38 17.50 -7.13
N VAL A 66 -6.48 18.82 -7.27
CA VAL A 66 -5.38 19.62 -7.83
C VAL A 66 -4.29 19.72 -6.77
N TRP A 67 -3.13 19.11 -7.06
CA TRP A 67 -1.94 19.19 -6.21
C TRP A 67 -0.94 20.16 -6.81
N HIS A 68 -0.50 21.13 -6.03
CA HIS A 68 0.65 21.95 -6.36
C HIS A 68 1.90 21.28 -5.78
N ASP A 69 2.61 20.54 -6.63
CA ASP A 69 3.83 19.86 -6.25
C ASP A 69 4.98 20.87 -6.07
N GLN A 70 5.71 20.78 -4.96
CA GLN A 70 6.93 21.56 -4.76
C GLN A 70 8.11 20.69 -5.17
N ALA A 71 8.68 21.01 -6.34
CA ALA A 71 9.58 20.14 -7.11
C ALA A 71 11.00 19.96 -6.53
N ASP A 72 11.23 20.16 -5.23
CA ASP A 72 12.59 20.18 -4.66
C ASP A 72 13.09 18.82 -4.11
N SER A 73 12.39 17.73 -4.42
CA SER A 73 12.76 16.38 -3.96
C SER A 73 13.65 15.65 -4.98
N LYS A 74 14.97 15.72 -4.81
CA LYS A 74 15.93 14.89 -5.56
C LYS A 74 15.96 13.46 -5.00
N LEU A 75 15.13 12.58 -5.57
CA LEU A 75 15.16 11.15 -5.24
C LEU A 75 16.52 10.54 -5.60
N LYS A 76 17.26 10.06 -4.60
CA LYS A 76 18.52 9.33 -4.80
C LYS A 76 18.23 7.90 -5.29
N LEU A 77 19.02 7.39 -6.24
CA LEU A 77 18.92 6.01 -6.75
C LEU A 77 18.88 4.93 -5.65
N ARG A 78 19.66 5.14 -4.57
CA ARG A 78 19.66 4.25 -3.38
C ARG A 78 18.29 4.13 -2.71
N SER A 79 17.50 5.21 -2.68
CA SER A 79 16.15 5.21 -2.12
C SER A 79 15.20 4.34 -2.94
N GLY A 80 15.40 4.28 -4.26
CA GLY A 80 14.65 3.38 -5.14
C GLY A 80 14.88 1.90 -4.81
N PHE A 81 16.14 1.46 -4.73
CA PHE A 81 16.45 0.07 -4.35
C PHE A 81 15.90 -0.32 -2.98
N ARG A 82 15.91 0.62 -2.02
CA ARG A 82 15.31 0.42 -0.69
C ARG A 82 13.78 0.25 -0.78
N MET A 83 13.10 1.00 -1.65
CA MET A 83 11.68 0.85 -1.90
C MET A 83 11.37 -0.52 -2.51
N LEU A 84 12.13 -0.99 -3.50
CA LEU A 84 11.94 -2.32 -4.09
C LEU A 84 12.06 -3.43 -3.04
N GLY A 85 13.13 -3.42 -2.23
CA GLY A 85 13.31 -4.40 -1.15
C GLY A 85 12.16 -4.40 -0.14
N SER A 86 11.63 -3.20 0.16
CA SER A 86 10.50 -3.04 1.06
C SER A 86 9.21 -3.66 0.49
N LEU A 87 8.95 -3.52 -0.82
CA LEU A 87 7.80 -4.17 -1.48
C LEU A 87 7.89 -5.70 -1.40
N PHE A 88 9.06 -6.28 -1.68
CA PHE A 88 9.23 -7.73 -1.55
C PHE A 88 9.08 -8.20 -0.10
N ALA A 89 9.59 -7.46 0.88
CA ALA A 89 9.43 -7.77 2.29
C ALA A 89 7.95 -7.76 2.73
N VAL A 90 7.16 -6.76 2.31
CA VAL A 90 5.70 -6.72 2.56
C VAL A 90 5.04 -7.96 1.95
N ARG A 91 5.33 -8.25 0.68
CA ARG A 91 4.70 -9.38 -0.01
C ARG A 91 5.07 -10.73 0.60
N TRP A 92 6.32 -10.89 1.05
CA TRP A 92 6.79 -12.09 1.74
C TRP A 92 6.08 -12.28 3.08
N ARG A 93 6.06 -11.23 3.91
CA ARG A 93 5.43 -11.24 5.24
C ARG A 93 3.93 -11.56 5.17
N HIS A 94 3.23 -10.96 4.20
CA HIS A 94 1.80 -11.18 4.00
C HIS A 94 1.46 -12.38 3.11
N SER A 95 2.46 -13.08 2.54
CA SER A 95 2.25 -14.32 1.78
C SER A 95 1.58 -15.41 2.62
N TRP A 96 1.81 -15.38 3.93
CA TRP A 96 1.20 -16.27 4.90
C TRP A 96 -0.10 -15.70 5.50
N LEU A 97 -0.18 -14.39 5.75
CA LEU A 97 -1.40 -13.74 6.26
C LEU A 97 -2.57 -13.80 5.27
N GLY A 98 -2.34 -13.72 3.95
CA GLY A 98 -3.40 -13.84 2.96
C GLY A 98 -4.16 -15.18 3.07
N LYS A 99 -3.48 -16.26 3.48
CA LYS A 99 -4.12 -17.56 3.73
C LYS A 99 -4.93 -17.56 5.03
N LYS A 100 -4.39 -16.95 6.09
CA LYS A 100 -5.01 -16.90 7.43
C LYS A 100 -6.19 -15.93 7.52
N LEU A 101 -6.15 -14.82 6.78
CA LEU A 101 -7.25 -13.85 6.71
C LEU A 101 -8.37 -14.35 5.79
N SER A 102 -8.01 -15.02 4.68
CA SER A 102 -8.98 -15.72 3.83
C SER A 102 -9.74 -16.83 4.55
N SER A 103 -9.18 -17.45 5.59
CA SER A 103 -9.92 -18.40 6.44
C SER A 103 -10.83 -17.69 7.45
N GLN A 104 -10.44 -16.52 7.96
CA GLN A 104 -11.20 -15.77 8.97
C GLN A 104 -12.39 -14.96 8.40
N ILE A 105 -12.36 -14.63 7.10
CA ILE A 105 -13.48 -13.98 6.39
C ILE A 105 -14.52 -15.00 5.89
N LYS A 106 -14.17 -16.30 5.87
CA LYS A 106 -15.02 -17.39 5.34
C LYS A 106 -15.84 -18.12 6.41
N GLU A 107 -15.62 -17.80 7.68
CA GLU A 107 -16.49 -18.15 8.82
C GLU A 107 -17.44 -16.97 9.11
#